data_AF-A0A959Y2D5-F1
#
_entry.id   AF-A0A959Y2D5-F1
#
_cell.length_a   1.000
_cell.length_b   1.000
_cell.length_c   1.000
_cell.angle_alpha   90.00
_cell.angle_beta   90.00
_cell.angle_gamma   90.00
#
_symmetry.space_group_name_H-M   'P 1'
#
loop_
_entity.id
_entity.type
_entity.pdbx_description
1 polymer ?
#
loop_
_entity_poly.entity_id
_entity_poly.type
_entity_poly.pdbx_seq_one_letter_code
_entity_poly.pdbx_strand_id
1 'polypeptide(L)'
;DMPSAGDTMRYWNGLLTSFDAADTGPNHVWDFTGLGPLTEGADTAVTVGSTPFLYQFFFNNPFLYPDHDADYAVKGQEFGFQQLQVSDVYDYFKKGSSGFRNVGFGANINGLPSSIRRLPVDYVYRFPMTYGDVDSSFSTWEVDVPTIFHFEQEQWRYNEVDGWGMLYLPTDTFTVLRVRSVLQRTD
;
A
#
# COMPACT_ATOMS: atom_id res chain seq x y z
N ASP A 1 -13.73 0.59 -6.10
CA ASP A 1 -12.75 0.20 -7.14
C ASP A 1 -11.36 0.52 -6.61
N MET A 2 -10.33 -0.24 -7.00
CA MET A 2 -8.93 0.05 -6.64
C MET A 2 -8.30 0.95 -7.73
N PRO A 3 -7.28 1.76 -7.41
CA PRO A 3 -6.69 2.68 -8.37
C PRO A 3 -6.26 2.01 -9.69
N SER A 4 -6.29 2.78 -10.76
CA SER A 4 -5.78 2.44 -12.08
C SER A 4 -4.66 3.40 -12.45
N ALA A 5 -3.77 2.98 -13.37
CA ALA A 5 -2.76 3.88 -13.89
C ALA A 5 -3.40 5.13 -14.54
N GLY A 6 -2.91 6.30 -14.15
CA GLY A 6 -3.46 7.61 -14.50
C GLY A 6 -4.31 8.23 -13.39
N ASP A 7 -4.76 7.45 -12.41
CA ASP A 7 -5.58 7.98 -11.31
C ASP A 7 -4.74 8.88 -10.39
N THR A 8 -5.37 9.95 -9.91
CA THR A 8 -4.81 10.83 -8.89
C THR A 8 -5.57 10.61 -7.58
N MET A 9 -4.87 10.16 -6.55
CA MET A 9 -5.40 9.95 -5.21
C MET A 9 -5.15 11.21 -4.39
N ARG A 10 -6.18 12.03 -4.24
CA ARG A 10 -6.11 13.23 -3.40
C ARG A 10 -6.30 12.85 -1.95
N TYR A 11 -5.50 13.45 -1.09
CA TYR A 11 -5.63 13.31 0.35
C TYR A 11 -5.52 14.67 1.02
N TRP A 12 -6.19 14.81 2.16
CA TRP A 12 -6.07 15.96 3.02
C TRP A 12 -5.54 15.51 4.37
N ASN A 13 -4.54 16.21 4.88
CA ASN A 13 -4.17 16.07 6.27
C ASN A 13 -5.04 17.02 7.09
N GLY A 14 -5.65 16.49 8.14
CA GLY A 14 -6.41 17.25 9.12
C GLY A 14 -5.94 16.92 10.53
N LEU A 15 -6.18 17.84 11.48
CA LEU A 15 -5.96 17.55 12.89
C LEU A 15 -7.22 16.92 13.47
N LEU A 16 -7.17 15.62 13.78
CA LEU A 16 -8.19 14.98 14.60
C LEU A 16 -7.94 15.32 16.08
N THR A 17 -8.87 16.04 16.70
CA THR A 17 -8.80 16.41 18.12
C THR A 17 -9.18 15.23 19.02
N SER A 18 -9.95 14.27 18.51
CA SER A 18 -10.24 12.98 19.15
C SER A 18 -10.56 11.92 18.09
N PHE A 19 -9.89 10.77 18.14
CA PHE A 19 -10.19 9.59 17.34
C PHE A 19 -10.17 8.38 18.27
N ASP A 20 -11.27 7.63 18.32
CA ASP A 20 -11.31 6.34 18.98
C ASP A 20 -11.31 5.23 17.93
N ALA A 21 -10.18 4.52 17.79
CA ALA A 21 -10.06 3.41 16.86
C ALA A 21 -10.99 2.23 17.21
N ALA A 22 -11.45 2.13 18.47
CA ALA A 22 -12.39 1.10 18.90
C ALA A 22 -13.84 1.43 18.54
N ASP A 23 -14.16 2.66 18.12
CA ASP A 23 -15.52 3.09 17.77
C ASP A 23 -15.95 2.53 16.41
N THR A 24 -16.63 1.37 16.44
CA THR A 24 -16.99 0.58 15.26
C THR A 24 -18.15 -0.36 15.51
N GLY A 25 -18.63 -0.98 14.44
CA GLY A 25 -19.62 -2.04 14.49
C GLY A 25 -20.61 -1.97 13.33
N PRO A 26 -21.72 -2.70 13.44
CA PRO A 26 -22.76 -2.71 12.42
C PRO A 26 -23.61 -1.43 12.47
N ASN A 27 -24.01 -0.91 11.31
CA ASN A 27 -24.78 0.33 11.16
C ASN A 27 -24.13 1.55 11.83
N HIS A 28 -22.80 1.65 11.81
CA HIS A 28 -22.10 2.73 12.48
C HIS A 28 -22.20 4.06 11.72
N VAL A 29 -22.04 5.16 12.45
CA VAL A 29 -21.94 6.50 11.85
C VAL A 29 -20.58 7.09 12.20
N TRP A 30 -19.72 7.21 11.19
CA TRP A 30 -18.46 7.94 11.28
C TRP A 30 -18.68 9.35 10.74
N ASP A 31 -18.84 10.32 11.64
CA ASP A 31 -19.02 11.73 11.28
C ASP A 31 -17.71 12.51 11.41
N PHE A 32 -17.15 12.84 10.26
CA PHE A 32 -15.94 13.65 10.11
C PHE A 32 -16.23 14.96 9.34
N THR A 33 -17.48 15.43 9.33
CA THR A 33 -17.86 16.70 8.67
C THR A 33 -17.11 17.92 9.21
N GLY A 34 -16.66 17.85 10.47
CA GLY A 34 -15.86 18.88 11.12
C GLY A 34 -14.37 18.90 10.73
N LEU A 35 -13.87 17.98 9.90
CA LEU A 35 -12.48 17.99 9.46
C LEU A 35 -12.20 19.22 8.59
N GLY A 36 -11.33 20.11 9.07
CA GLY A 36 -10.75 21.19 8.28
C GLY A 36 -9.47 20.72 7.58
N PRO A 37 -9.32 20.88 6.25
CA PRO A 37 -8.07 20.54 5.57
C PRO A 37 -6.96 21.50 6.03
N LEU A 38 -5.87 20.95 6.55
CA LEU A 38 -4.66 21.72 6.86
C LEU A 38 -3.75 21.80 5.63
N THR A 39 -3.50 20.65 4.99
CA THR A 39 -2.74 20.55 3.75
C THR A 39 -3.43 19.57 2.80
N GLU A 40 -3.46 19.91 1.52
CA GLU A 40 -3.87 19.01 0.43
C GLU A 40 -2.63 18.42 -0.22
N GLY A 41 -2.70 17.13 -0.51
CA GLY A 41 -1.70 16.39 -1.27
C GLY A 41 -2.38 15.52 -2.31
N ALA A 42 -1.59 15.05 -3.26
CA ALA A 42 -2.06 14.14 -4.29
C ALA A 42 -0.93 13.20 -4.69
N ASP A 43 -1.22 11.91 -4.66
CA ASP A 43 -0.37 10.89 -5.25
C ASP A 43 -0.92 10.46 -6.60
N THR A 44 -0.03 10.12 -7.53
CA THR A 44 -0.41 9.65 -8.86
C THR A 44 -0.08 8.17 -8.99
N ALA A 45 -1.08 7.37 -9.36
CA ALA A 45 -0.85 6.02 -9.85
C ALA A 45 -0.29 6.12 -11.27
N VAL A 46 0.98 5.79 -11.45
CA VAL A 46 1.65 5.84 -12.76
C VAL A 46 1.62 4.48 -13.42
N THR A 47 1.75 4.44 -14.75
CA THR A 47 1.92 3.17 -15.47
C THR A 47 3.23 2.51 -15.05
N VAL A 48 3.27 1.18 -14.99
CA VAL A 48 4.52 0.45 -14.72
C VAL A 48 5.60 0.82 -15.75
N GLY A 49 5.23 0.96 -17.03
CA GLY A 49 6.15 1.36 -18.09
C GLY A 49 6.78 2.76 -17.94
N SER A 50 6.19 3.64 -17.12
CA SER A 50 6.71 4.99 -16.89
C SER A 50 7.71 5.09 -15.73
N THR A 51 7.92 4.02 -14.97
CA THR A 51 8.97 3.97 -13.94
C THR A 51 10.33 3.67 -14.58
N PRO A 52 11.47 3.83 -13.88
CA PRO A 52 12.79 3.46 -14.41
C PRO A 52 12.84 2.01 -14.92
N PHE A 53 13.42 1.80 -16.10
CA PHE A 53 13.38 0.51 -16.81
C PHE A 53 13.84 -0.69 -15.97
N LEU A 54 14.92 -0.53 -15.21
CA LEU A 54 15.46 -1.61 -14.38
C LEU A 54 14.58 -1.94 -13.16
N TYR A 55 13.76 -1.02 -12.68
CA TYR A 55 12.82 -1.29 -11.59
C TYR A 55 11.71 -2.24 -12.04
N GLN A 56 11.36 -2.21 -13.33
CA GLN A 56 10.24 -2.96 -13.90
C GLN A 56 10.50 -4.46 -14.08
N PHE A 57 11.74 -4.94 -13.85
CA PHE A 57 12.17 -6.30 -14.21
C PHE A 57 11.19 -7.40 -13.76
N PHE A 58 10.70 -7.31 -12.51
CA PHE A 58 9.71 -8.24 -11.98
C PHE A 58 8.26 -7.83 -12.20
N PHE A 59 8.00 -6.55 -12.47
CA PHE A 59 6.66 -5.96 -12.39
C PHE A 59 6.01 -5.68 -13.75
N ASN A 60 6.76 -5.80 -14.86
CA ASN A 60 6.29 -5.65 -16.24
C ASN A 60 6.64 -6.88 -17.08
N ASN A 61 6.44 -8.07 -16.50
CA ASN A 61 6.88 -9.33 -17.09
C ASN A 61 5.90 -10.47 -16.77
N PRO A 62 4.74 -10.50 -17.44
CA PRO A 62 3.67 -11.46 -17.15
C PRO A 62 4.06 -12.91 -17.46
N PHE A 63 5.08 -13.13 -18.29
CA PHE A 63 5.51 -14.47 -18.69
C PHE A 63 6.39 -15.14 -17.64
N LEU A 64 7.37 -14.42 -17.09
CA LEU A 64 8.29 -14.96 -16.09
C LEU A 64 7.79 -14.76 -14.65
N TYR A 65 7.03 -13.69 -14.40
CA TYR A 65 6.60 -13.29 -13.07
C TYR A 65 5.10 -12.92 -13.05
N PRO A 66 4.19 -13.86 -13.39
CA PRO A 66 2.75 -13.57 -13.50
C PRO A 66 2.14 -13.05 -12.19
N ASP A 67 2.62 -13.52 -11.04
CA ASP A 67 2.13 -13.08 -9.72
C ASP A 67 2.60 -11.67 -9.34
N HIS A 68 3.67 -11.19 -9.97
CA HIS A 68 4.29 -9.88 -9.73
C HIS A 68 4.02 -8.85 -10.83
N ASP A 69 3.44 -9.28 -11.96
CA ASP A 69 3.02 -8.38 -13.04
C ASP A 69 2.00 -7.36 -12.53
N ALA A 70 2.41 -6.10 -12.41
CA ALA A 70 1.71 -5.05 -11.72
C ALA A 70 0.83 -4.24 -12.67
N ASP A 71 -0.29 -3.71 -12.15
CA ASP A 71 -1.20 -2.86 -12.92
C ASP A 71 -0.74 -1.39 -12.92
N TYR A 72 -0.13 -0.95 -11.82
CA TYR A 72 0.37 0.41 -11.66
C TYR A 72 1.47 0.50 -10.59
N ALA A 73 2.12 1.66 -10.53
CA ALA A 73 3.06 2.00 -9.47
C ALA A 73 2.69 3.34 -8.82
N VAL A 74 3.12 3.55 -7.57
CA VAL A 74 2.99 4.82 -6.84
C VAL A 74 4.35 5.18 -6.28
N LYS A 75 4.66 6.47 -6.15
CA LYS A 75 5.87 6.88 -5.44
C LYS A 75 5.82 6.38 -4.00
N GLY A 76 6.84 5.63 -3.63
CA GLY A 76 7.03 5.12 -2.28
C GLY A 76 7.80 6.13 -1.41
N GLN A 77 7.94 5.78 -0.14
CA GLN A 77 8.71 6.58 0.81
C GLN A 77 10.20 6.26 0.67
N GLU A 78 11.00 7.31 0.51
CA GLU A 78 12.46 7.23 0.58
C GLU A 78 12.92 7.09 2.04
N PHE A 79 14.01 6.36 2.26
CA PHE A 79 14.59 6.20 3.59
C PHE A 79 16.10 5.99 3.51
N GLY A 80 16.78 6.19 4.64
CA GLY A 80 18.20 5.92 4.74
C GLY A 80 18.64 5.79 6.18
N PHE A 81 19.66 4.97 6.40
CA PHE A 81 20.26 4.76 7.70
C PHE A 81 21.73 4.37 7.54
N GLN A 82 22.62 5.05 8.27
CA GLN A 82 24.07 4.88 8.17
C GLN A 82 24.55 4.95 6.71
N GLN A 83 25.13 3.87 6.16
CA GLN A 83 25.64 3.80 4.79
C GLN A 83 24.58 3.38 3.76
N LEU A 84 23.32 3.15 4.16
CA LEU A 84 22.22 2.81 3.26
C LEU A 84 21.42 4.06 2.89
N GLN A 85 21.29 4.32 1.58
CA GLN A 85 20.38 5.30 1.02
C GLN A 85 19.47 4.62 0.01
N VAL A 86 18.16 4.71 0.26
CA VAL A 86 17.10 4.23 -0.62
C VAL A 86 16.27 5.43 -1.10
N SER A 87 16.35 5.72 -2.40
CA SER A 87 15.68 6.87 -3.03
C SER A 87 14.95 6.46 -4.31
N ASP A 88 14.16 7.38 -4.88
CA ASP A 88 13.39 7.15 -6.11
C ASP A 88 12.56 5.85 -6.04
N VAL A 89 11.85 5.68 -4.93
CA VAL A 89 11.08 4.47 -4.65
C VAL A 89 9.77 4.49 -5.42
N TYR A 90 9.43 3.35 -6.03
CA TYR A 90 8.12 3.06 -6.60
C TYR A 90 7.60 1.75 -6.04
N ASP A 91 6.45 1.80 -5.35
CA ASP A 91 5.69 0.62 -4.94
C ASP A 91 4.82 0.15 -6.10
N TYR A 92 4.84 -1.16 -6.37
CA TYR A 92 4.08 -1.78 -7.45
C TYR A 92 2.88 -2.55 -6.91
N PHE A 93 1.73 -2.33 -7.53
CA PHE A 93 0.48 -2.92 -7.09
C PHE A 93 -0.19 -3.74 -8.18
N LYS A 94 -0.74 -4.89 -7.77
CA LYS A 94 -1.56 -5.77 -8.60
C LYS A 94 -2.95 -5.87 -8.01
N LYS A 95 -3.97 -5.61 -8.80
CA LYS A 95 -5.39 -5.71 -8.44
C LYS A 95 -6.07 -6.78 -9.27
N GLY A 96 -7.07 -7.42 -8.68
CA GLY A 96 -7.91 -8.39 -9.37
C GLY A 96 -9.14 -8.74 -8.55
N SER A 97 -10.00 -9.59 -9.09
CA SER A 97 -11.24 -9.99 -8.43
C SER A 97 -11.05 -10.67 -7.07
N SER A 98 -9.87 -11.25 -6.82
CA SER A 98 -9.53 -11.96 -5.58
C SER A 98 -8.76 -11.12 -4.55
N GLY A 99 -8.34 -9.90 -4.90
CA GLY A 99 -7.64 -9.05 -3.95
C GLY A 99 -6.82 -7.92 -4.56
N PHE A 100 -6.33 -7.07 -3.66
CA PHE A 100 -5.42 -5.97 -3.93
C PHE A 100 -4.09 -6.23 -3.23
N ARG A 101 -2.98 -6.14 -3.97
CA ARG A 101 -1.67 -6.64 -3.53
C ARG A 101 -0.57 -5.62 -3.78
N ASN A 102 0.34 -5.46 -2.82
CA ASN A 102 1.66 -4.89 -3.08
C ASN A 102 2.59 -6.06 -3.47
N VAL A 103 3.09 -6.04 -4.70
CA VAL A 103 3.92 -7.12 -5.25
C VAL A 103 5.41 -6.86 -5.04
N GLY A 104 5.80 -5.68 -4.59
CA GLY A 104 7.18 -5.28 -4.38
C GLY A 104 7.39 -3.82 -4.71
N PHE A 105 8.66 -3.42 -4.76
CA PHE A 105 9.06 -2.06 -5.05
C PHE A 105 10.32 -2.04 -5.92
N GLY A 106 10.55 -0.91 -6.57
CA GLY A 106 11.81 -0.60 -7.24
C GLY A 106 12.38 0.67 -6.65
N ALA A 107 13.69 0.74 -6.52
CA ALA A 107 14.35 1.86 -5.87
C ALA A 107 15.79 2.00 -6.33
N ASN A 108 16.33 3.20 -6.14
CA ASN A 108 17.77 3.43 -6.18
C ASN A 108 18.37 3.13 -4.80
N ILE A 109 19.28 2.16 -4.72
CA ILE A 109 19.94 1.76 -3.48
C ILE A 109 21.42 2.07 -3.61
N ASN A 110 21.89 3.11 -2.92
CA ASN A 110 23.28 3.60 -3.02
C ASN A 110 23.77 3.80 -4.47
N GLY A 111 22.92 4.35 -5.34
CA GLY A 111 23.22 4.56 -6.76
C GLY A 111 22.88 3.36 -7.66
N LEU A 112 22.57 2.19 -7.10
CA LEU A 112 22.24 0.99 -7.85
C LEU A 112 20.73 0.86 -8.04
N PRO A 113 20.22 0.88 -9.30
CA PRO A 113 18.81 0.66 -9.54
C PRO A 113 18.44 -0.80 -9.27
N SER A 114 17.43 -1.00 -8.43
CA SER A 114 17.03 -2.31 -7.91
C SER A 114 15.54 -2.57 -8.14
N SER A 115 15.18 -3.82 -8.42
CA SER A 115 13.81 -4.32 -8.51
C SER A 115 13.66 -5.41 -7.45
N ILE A 116 12.77 -5.21 -6.48
CA ILE A 116 12.71 -6.02 -5.25
C ILE A 116 11.29 -6.53 -5.07
N ARG A 117 11.12 -7.84 -5.25
CA ARG A 117 9.82 -8.49 -5.06
C ARG A 117 9.50 -8.66 -3.59
N ARG A 118 8.21 -8.63 -3.28
CA ARG A 118 7.69 -9.33 -2.11
C ARG A 118 7.47 -10.80 -2.44
N LEU A 119 8.04 -11.70 -1.65
CA LEU A 119 7.92 -13.14 -1.87
C LEU A 119 7.70 -13.90 -0.55
N PRO A 120 6.45 -14.27 -0.19
CA PRO A 120 5.21 -14.11 -0.97
C PRO A 120 4.76 -12.65 -1.15
N VAL A 121 3.86 -12.39 -2.10
CA VAL A 121 3.26 -11.06 -2.32
C VAL A 121 2.40 -10.63 -1.13
N ASP A 122 2.40 -9.33 -0.80
CA ASP A 122 1.56 -8.81 0.29
C ASP A 122 0.13 -8.58 -0.21
N TYR A 123 -0.81 -9.40 0.25
CA TYR A 123 -2.24 -9.12 0.12
C TYR A 123 -2.61 -7.99 1.08
N VAL A 124 -2.82 -6.79 0.53
CA VAL A 124 -3.33 -5.65 1.27
C VAL A 124 -4.79 -5.88 1.65
N TYR A 125 -5.60 -6.31 0.68
CA TYR A 125 -6.99 -6.72 0.88
C TYR A 125 -7.29 -7.99 0.08
N ARG A 126 -8.12 -8.88 0.64
CA ARG A 126 -8.73 -10.00 -0.09
C ARG A 126 -10.14 -9.64 -0.49
N PHE A 127 -10.54 -10.02 -1.70
CA PHE A 127 -11.88 -9.72 -2.21
C PHE A 127 -12.65 -11.02 -2.52
N PRO A 128 -14.00 -10.98 -2.41
CA PRO A 128 -14.83 -9.90 -1.86
C PRO A 128 -14.63 -9.72 -0.35
N MET A 129 -15.10 -8.59 0.20
CA MET A 129 -15.09 -8.32 1.65
C MET A 129 -16.52 -8.13 2.16
N THR A 130 -16.79 -8.65 3.35
CA THR A 130 -18.04 -8.56 4.09
C THR A 130 -17.75 -8.31 5.56
N TYR A 131 -18.74 -7.74 6.28
CA TYR A 131 -18.60 -7.48 7.71
C TYR A 131 -18.33 -8.78 8.49
N GLY A 132 -17.31 -8.75 9.36
CA GLY A 132 -16.85 -9.91 10.13
C GLY A 132 -15.76 -10.74 9.45
N ASP A 133 -15.38 -10.42 8.20
CA ASP A 133 -14.26 -11.10 7.55
C ASP A 133 -12.93 -10.79 8.26
N VAL A 134 -12.12 -11.83 8.43
CA VAL A 134 -10.77 -11.76 8.99
C VAL A 134 -9.80 -12.43 8.03
N ASP A 135 -8.67 -11.78 7.75
CA ASP A 135 -7.61 -12.36 6.93
C ASP A 135 -6.21 -12.06 7.45
N SER A 136 -5.24 -12.82 6.94
CA SER A 136 -3.84 -12.51 7.11
C SER A 136 -3.04 -12.66 5.81
N SER A 137 -1.90 -11.98 5.79
CA SER A 137 -0.95 -11.97 4.69
C SER A 137 0.46 -11.95 5.26
N PHE A 138 1.28 -12.94 4.88
CA PHE A 138 2.72 -12.93 5.11
C PHE A 138 3.42 -12.47 3.83
N SER A 139 4.41 -11.61 3.99
CA SER A 139 5.29 -11.21 2.89
C SER A 139 6.69 -10.94 3.42
N THR A 140 7.71 -11.25 2.63
CA THR A 140 9.07 -10.83 2.90
C THR A 140 9.63 -10.08 1.71
N TRP A 141 10.64 -9.26 1.93
CA TRP A 141 11.48 -8.71 0.87
C TRP A 141 12.90 -8.56 1.40
N GLU A 142 13.86 -8.66 0.50
CA GLU A 142 15.27 -8.54 0.83
C GLU A 142 15.99 -7.59 -0.12
N VAL A 143 17.02 -6.94 0.42
CA VAL A 143 18.00 -6.15 -0.33
C VAL A 143 19.37 -6.73 0.00
N ASP A 144 20.03 -7.27 -1.00
CA ASP A 144 21.42 -7.70 -0.89
C ASP A 144 22.30 -6.83 -1.80
N VAL A 145 23.21 -6.09 -1.17
CA VAL A 145 24.32 -5.43 -1.85
C VAL A 145 25.60 -6.19 -1.50
N PRO A 146 26.16 -6.98 -2.43
CA PRO A 146 27.28 -7.86 -2.16
C PRO A 146 28.42 -7.15 -1.43
N THR A 147 28.91 -7.76 -0.35
CA THR A 147 30.03 -7.27 0.50
C THR A 147 29.78 -5.97 1.28
N ILE A 148 28.63 -5.31 1.07
CA ILE A 148 28.29 -4.05 1.73
C ILE A 148 27.23 -4.29 2.80
N PHE A 149 26.12 -4.93 2.45
CA PHE A 149 24.95 -5.00 3.33
C PHE A 149 23.92 -6.03 2.83
N HIS A 150 23.23 -6.65 3.78
CA HIS A 150 22.04 -7.45 3.55
C HIS A 150 20.96 -6.98 4.52
N PHE A 151 19.76 -6.75 4.01
CA PHE A 151 18.55 -6.47 4.78
C PHE A 151 17.47 -7.42 4.34
N GLU A 152 16.75 -7.96 5.29
CA GLU A 152 15.52 -8.66 5.05
C GLU A 152 14.45 -8.05 5.95
N GLN A 153 13.23 -7.97 5.47
CA GLN A 153 12.10 -7.64 6.31
C GLN A 153 11.01 -8.67 6.10
N GLU A 154 10.59 -9.27 7.21
CA GLU A 154 9.37 -10.03 7.30
C GLU A 154 8.20 -9.15 7.72
N GLN A 155 7.04 -9.36 7.12
CA GLN A 155 5.80 -8.65 7.46
C GLN A 155 4.63 -9.61 7.53
N TRP A 156 3.90 -9.54 8.65
CA TRP A 156 2.54 -10.06 8.78
C TRP A 156 1.53 -8.90 8.78
N ARG A 157 0.52 -9.01 7.94
CA ARG A 157 -0.69 -8.19 7.96
C ARG A 157 -1.85 -9.02 8.49
N TYR A 158 -2.61 -8.45 9.41
CA TYR A 158 -3.86 -9.00 9.90
C TYR A 158 -4.96 -7.98 9.64
N ASN A 159 -5.98 -8.39 8.90
CA ASN A 159 -7.12 -7.56 8.56
C ASN A 159 -8.38 -8.07 9.24
N GLU A 160 -9.23 -7.15 9.68
CA GLU A 160 -10.58 -7.44 10.16
C GLU A 160 -11.55 -6.39 9.62
N VAL A 161 -12.65 -6.83 9.02
CA VAL A 161 -13.77 -5.97 8.63
C VAL A 161 -14.67 -5.77 9.86
N ASP A 162 -14.26 -4.86 10.73
CA ASP A 162 -14.83 -4.70 12.07
C ASP A 162 -16.04 -3.74 12.14
N GLY A 163 -16.44 -3.15 11.02
CA GLY A 163 -17.62 -2.27 10.98
C GLY A 163 -18.17 -2.04 9.57
N TRP A 164 -19.41 -1.59 9.52
CA TRP A 164 -20.04 -1.07 8.31
C TRP A 164 -21.06 0.01 8.65
N GLY A 165 -21.24 0.97 7.74
CA GLY A 165 -22.15 2.08 8.02
C GLY A 165 -21.96 3.30 7.12
N MET A 166 -22.29 4.47 7.64
CA MET A 166 -22.22 5.75 6.94
C MET A 166 -20.99 6.55 7.36
N LEU A 167 -20.23 7.01 6.37
CA LEU A 167 -19.10 7.92 6.52
C LEU A 167 -19.52 9.29 6.00
N TYR A 168 -19.54 10.30 6.88
CA TYR A 168 -19.75 11.70 6.51
C TYR A 168 -18.40 12.42 6.49
N LEU A 169 -18.03 12.96 5.35
CA LEU A 169 -16.88 13.85 5.15
C LEU A 169 -17.38 15.29 4.95
N PRO A 170 -16.51 16.30 5.01
CA PRO A 170 -16.94 17.70 4.85
C PRO A 170 -17.73 17.99 3.57
N THR A 171 -17.44 17.26 2.48
CA THR A 171 -18.06 17.46 1.16
C THR A 171 -18.88 16.27 0.67
N ASP A 172 -18.73 15.10 1.28
CA ASP A 172 -19.18 13.84 0.70
C ASP A 172 -19.75 12.89 1.75
N THR A 173 -20.52 11.91 1.29
CA THR A 173 -21.12 10.88 2.16
C THR A 173 -21.06 9.54 1.46
N PHE A 174 -20.62 8.51 2.18
CA PHE A 174 -20.41 7.17 1.64
C PHE A 174 -21.00 6.09 2.54
N THR A 175 -21.52 5.02 1.94
CA THR A 175 -21.73 3.76 2.64
C THR A 175 -20.46 2.93 2.54
N VAL A 176 -19.89 2.53 3.68
CA VAL A 176 -18.55 1.94 3.73
C VAL A 176 -18.48 0.68 4.58
N LEU A 177 -17.50 -0.17 4.27
CA LEU A 177 -16.91 -1.13 5.20
C LEU A 177 -15.69 -0.47 5.86
N ARG A 178 -15.50 -0.71 7.16
CA ARG A 178 -14.25 -0.36 7.85
C ARG A 178 -13.37 -1.60 7.96
N VAL A 179 -12.13 -1.47 7.51
CA VAL A 179 -11.12 -2.52 7.63
C VAL A 179 -10.04 -2.05 8.58
N ARG A 180 -9.81 -2.79 9.65
CA ARG A 180 -8.68 -2.61 10.55
C ARG A 180 -7.53 -3.49 10.12
N SER A 181 -6.38 -2.88 9.79
CA SER A 181 -5.14 -3.59 9.43
C SER A 181 -4.09 -3.41 10.51
N VAL A 182 -3.56 -4.51 11.05
CA VAL A 182 -2.40 -4.52 11.94
C VAL A 182 -1.20 -5.10 11.20
N LEU A 183 -0.09 -4.36 11.20
CA LEU A 183 1.17 -4.75 10.57
C LEU A 183 2.22 -5.06 11.63
N GLN A 184 2.72 -6.29 11.63
CA GLN A 184 3.86 -6.71 12.42
C GLN A 184 5.04 -6.90 11.48
N ARG A 185 6.14 -6.22 11.76
CA ARG A 185 7.36 -6.26 10.95
C ARG A 185 8.55 -6.69 11.80
N THR A 186 9.43 -7.47 11.21
CA THR A 186 10.71 -7.87 11.81
C THR A 186 11.77 -7.69 10.74
N ASP A 187 12.87 -7.07 11.14
CA ASP A 187 14.05 -6.77 10.30
C ASP A 187 15.24 -7.66 10.74
#